data_AF-A0A6J2JVW6-F1
#
_entry.id   AF-A0A6J2JVW6-F1
#
_cell.length_a   1.000
_cell.length_b   1.000
_cell.length_c   1.000
_cell.angle_alpha   90.00
_cell.angle_beta   90.00
_cell.angle_gamma   90.00
#
_symmetry.space_group_name_H-M   'P 1'
#
loop_
_entity.id
_entity.type
_entity.pdbx_description
1 polymer ?
#
loop_
_entity_poly.entity_id
_entity_poly.type
_entity_poly.pdbx_seq_one_letter_code
_entity_poly.pdbx_strand_id
1 'polypeptide(L)'
;MAAATLELSSVLLLLLFSYESGVLEDPAAIPPAGIFKMTRDLAKADDYASVLDIHFEKGNSSFDSFLPIGLPVSLRIPNGREMALHVNDPLVIVETLNKLGSQHGIGRIDIVENRFLGLKMRLNHLASRGLYETPAGTVLHVAHVDLEAFTLDREVLRVKKYLQDKMADFVYNGFWFSLDMSFTRKCLELSQESVTGTVTVQLFKGNFTVLARKSPNSLYNKDLVSTDIAGGFSPEDRTGFININAIRLKEFARLSNLK
;
A
#
# COMPACT_ATOMS: atom_id res chain seq x y z
N MET A 1 31.93 -5.97 27.16
CA MET A 1 30.68 -6.74 27.08
C MET A 1 30.59 -7.30 25.68
N ALA A 2 30.65 -8.63 25.55
CA ALA A 2 30.71 -9.30 24.26
C ALA A 2 29.49 -8.91 23.42
N ALA A 3 29.74 -8.39 22.22
CA ALA A 3 28.72 -8.31 21.19
C ALA A 3 28.36 -9.75 20.85
N ALA A 4 27.27 -10.26 21.43
CA ALA A 4 26.61 -11.43 20.91
C ALA A 4 26.27 -11.07 19.45
N THR A 5 27.05 -11.62 18.53
CA THR A 5 26.69 -11.68 17.12
C THR A 5 25.36 -12.41 17.08
N LEU A 6 24.28 -11.65 17.08
CA LEU A 6 22.94 -12.17 16.86
C LEU A 6 23.01 -12.91 15.52
N GLU A 7 22.94 -14.24 15.57
CA GLU A 7 22.81 -15.10 14.38
C GLU A 7 21.42 -14.86 13.78
N LEU A 8 21.25 -13.68 13.18
CA LEU A 8 20.07 -13.27 12.43
C LEU A 8 20.32 -13.58 10.97
N SER A 9 19.36 -14.26 10.35
CA SER A 9 19.30 -14.33 8.88
C SER A 9 18.66 -13.05 8.37
N SER A 10 19.30 -12.37 7.41
CA SER A 10 18.81 -11.09 6.91
C SER A 10 18.97 -10.99 5.40
N VAL A 11 17.94 -10.47 4.72
CA VAL A 11 17.95 -10.28 3.25
C VAL A 11 17.70 -8.81 2.93
N LEU A 12 18.64 -8.19 2.21
CA LEU A 12 18.53 -6.81 1.74
C LEU A 12 18.32 -6.78 0.22
N LEU A 13 17.22 -6.14 -0.18
CA LEU A 13 16.88 -5.79 -1.56
C LEU A 13 16.56 -4.30 -1.62
N LEU A 14 16.48 -3.73 -2.84
CA LEU A 14 16.19 -2.31 -3.02
C LEU A 14 14.87 -1.87 -2.36
N LEU A 15 13.85 -2.73 -2.37
CA LEU A 15 12.51 -2.42 -1.85
C LEU A 15 12.31 -2.84 -0.39
N LEU A 16 13.18 -3.69 0.15
CA LEU A 16 12.92 -4.39 1.40
C LEU A 16 14.21 -4.81 2.11
N PHE A 17 14.23 -4.67 3.44
CA PHE A 17 15.11 -5.44 4.32
C PHE A 17 14.27 -6.38 5.20
N SER A 18 14.53 -7.69 5.18
CA SER A 18 13.96 -8.66 6.12
C SER A 18 14.95 -9.15 7.17
N TYR A 19 14.44 -9.45 8.36
CA TYR A 19 15.14 -10.06 9.48
C TYR A 19 14.35 -11.24 10.02
N GLU A 20 15.02 -12.38 10.16
CA GLU A 20 14.42 -13.63 10.61
C GLU A 20 15.42 -14.41 11.49
N SER A 21 14.91 -15.46 12.15
CA SER A 21 15.66 -16.42 12.97
C SER A 21 16.20 -15.88 14.31
N GLY A 22 16.71 -16.77 15.14
CA GLY A 22 17.36 -16.43 16.40
C GLY A 22 16.38 -15.85 17.43
N VAL A 23 16.67 -14.67 17.98
CA VAL A 23 15.83 -14.01 19.02
C VAL A 23 14.41 -13.72 18.51
N LEU A 24 14.21 -13.64 17.19
CA LEU A 24 12.91 -13.37 16.59
C LEU A 24 12.01 -14.61 16.51
N GLU A 25 12.53 -15.82 16.76
CA GLU A 25 11.73 -17.05 16.73
C GLU A 25 10.69 -17.09 17.86
N ASP A 26 10.95 -16.41 18.98
CA ASP A 26 9.96 -16.21 20.03
C ASP A 26 9.10 -14.97 19.71
N PRO A 27 7.79 -15.13 19.44
CA PRO A 27 6.90 -13.99 19.17
C PRO A 27 6.70 -13.08 20.38
N ALA A 28 6.95 -13.56 21.60
CA ALA A 28 6.86 -12.76 22.81
C ALA A 28 8.11 -11.90 23.04
N ALA A 29 9.23 -12.20 22.38
CA ALA A 29 10.45 -11.43 22.52
C ALA A 29 10.31 -10.04 21.90
N ILE A 30 10.79 -9.00 22.60
CA ILE A 30 10.86 -7.66 22.03
C ILE A 30 12.06 -7.61 21.06
N PRO A 31 11.91 -7.05 19.84
CA PRO A 31 13.02 -6.92 18.92
C PRO A 31 14.19 -6.14 19.56
N PRO A 32 15.43 -6.66 19.51
CA PRO A 32 16.59 -5.98 20.06
C PRO A 32 16.78 -4.57 19.48
N ALA A 33 17.22 -3.63 20.33
CA ALA A 33 17.52 -2.27 19.90
C ALA A 33 18.58 -2.27 18.79
N GLY A 34 18.30 -1.57 17.68
CA GLY A 34 19.21 -1.48 16.54
C GLY A 34 19.18 -2.67 15.58
N ILE A 35 18.15 -3.52 15.66
CA ILE A 35 17.91 -4.57 14.65
C ILE A 35 17.64 -3.96 13.27
N PHE A 36 16.81 -2.92 13.22
CA PHE A 36 16.49 -2.14 12.03
C PHE A 36 17.72 -1.39 11.54
N LYS A 37 18.12 -1.64 10.29
CA LYS A 37 19.29 -1.01 9.65
C LYS A 37 18.90 -0.01 8.58
N MET A 38 17.76 -0.23 7.92
CA MET A 38 17.33 0.61 6.81
C MET A 38 16.69 1.91 7.29
N THR A 39 15.95 1.88 8.39
CA THR A 39 15.14 3.00 8.90
C THR A 39 15.63 3.49 10.26
N ARG A 40 15.55 4.79 10.50
CA ARG A 40 15.90 5.39 11.81
C ARG A 40 14.86 5.06 12.86
N ASP A 41 15.33 4.94 14.09
CA ASP A 41 14.44 4.77 15.23
C ASP A 41 13.55 6.00 15.43
N LEU A 42 12.30 5.81 15.84
CA LEU A 42 11.32 6.90 15.93
C LEU A 42 11.77 7.99 16.92
N ALA A 43 12.48 7.60 17.98
CA ALA A 43 13.05 8.54 18.95
C ALA A 43 14.19 9.40 18.36
N LYS A 44 14.81 8.98 17.26
CA LYS A 44 15.91 9.66 16.57
C LYS A 44 15.51 10.12 15.16
N ALA A 45 14.24 9.94 14.78
CA ALA A 45 13.71 10.38 13.51
C ALA A 45 13.62 11.89 13.48
N ASP A 46 13.68 12.45 12.28
CA ASP A 46 13.65 13.90 12.08
C ASP A 46 12.34 14.50 12.62
N ASP A 47 12.44 15.62 13.34
CA ASP A 47 11.29 16.27 14.02
C ASP A 47 10.64 17.36 13.15
N TYR A 48 10.53 17.09 11.86
CA TYR A 48 9.82 17.94 10.92
C TYR A 48 9.10 17.09 9.88
N ALA A 49 8.01 17.61 9.34
CA ALA A 49 7.29 16.90 8.29
C ALA A 49 7.93 17.15 6.92
N SER A 50 8.15 16.08 6.15
CA SER A 50 8.57 16.16 4.75
C SER A 50 7.34 15.96 3.86
N VAL A 51 7.05 16.93 2.99
CA VAL A 51 5.94 16.87 2.04
C VAL A 51 6.50 16.55 0.67
N LEU A 52 5.83 15.67 -0.07
CA LEU A 52 6.23 15.25 -1.41
C LEU A 52 5.02 14.98 -2.30
N ASP A 53 5.18 15.29 -3.57
CA ASP A 53 4.21 15.02 -4.63
C ASP A 53 4.71 13.82 -5.45
N ILE A 54 3.89 12.77 -5.54
CA ILE A 54 4.17 11.58 -6.35
C ILE A 54 3.22 11.58 -7.52
N HIS A 55 3.77 11.64 -8.74
CA HIS A 55 2.99 11.54 -9.97
C HIS A 55 3.03 10.12 -10.52
N PHE A 56 1.85 9.56 -10.77
CA PHE A 56 1.65 8.30 -11.43
C PHE A 56 1.07 8.55 -12.82
N GLU A 57 1.50 7.74 -13.77
CA GLU A 57 0.97 7.74 -15.14
C GLU A 57 0.74 6.30 -15.59
N LYS A 58 -0.27 6.11 -16.46
CA LYS A 58 -0.44 4.86 -17.19
C LYS A 58 0.88 4.51 -17.89
N GLY A 59 1.42 3.33 -17.61
CA GLY A 59 2.54 2.82 -18.39
C GLY A 59 2.07 2.52 -19.82
N ASN A 60 2.94 2.69 -20.81
CA ASN A 60 2.62 2.34 -22.18
C ASN A 60 2.38 0.82 -22.29
N SER A 61 1.21 0.43 -22.80
CA SER A 61 0.78 -0.95 -23.00
C SER A 61 1.38 -1.62 -24.23
N SER A 62 2.51 -1.10 -24.75
CA SER A 62 3.21 -1.75 -25.86
C SER A 62 3.72 -3.11 -25.40
N PHE A 63 3.38 -4.15 -26.17
CA PHE A 63 3.72 -5.55 -25.92
C PHE A 63 5.24 -5.82 -25.72
N ASP A 64 6.08 -4.83 -26.05
CA ASP A 64 7.55 -4.87 -26.03
C ASP A 64 8.17 -4.02 -24.90
N SER A 65 7.37 -3.24 -24.16
CA SER A 65 7.87 -2.47 -23.01
C SER A 65 7.65 -3.26 -21.73
N PHE A 66 8.74 -3.76 -21.17
CA PHE A 66 8.82 -4.48 -19.88
C PHE A 66 8.42 -3.62 -18.66
N LEU A 67 7.91 -2.40 -18.87
CA LEU A 67 7.50 -1.49 -17.81
C LEU A 67 6.03 -1.71 -17.45
N PRO A 68 5.69 -2.16 -16.23
CA PRO A 68 4.31 -2.33 -15.82
C PRO A 68 3.54 -0.99 -15.76
N ILE A 69 2.23 -1.08 -15.95
CA ILE A 69 1.29 0.05 -15.99
C ILE A 69 1.03 0.57 -14.56
N GLY A 70 1.03 1.89 -14.36
CA GLY A 70 0.69 2.52 -13.06
C GLY A 70 1.89 2.84 -12.16
N LEU A 71 3.09 3.04 -12.73
CA LEU A 71 4.31 3.35 -11.98
C LEU A 71 4.41 4.84 -11.61
N PRO A 72 5.12 5.17 -10.52
CA PRO A 72 5.52 6.54 -10.25
C PRO A 72 6.48 7.00 -11.35
N VAL A 73 6.09 8.03 -12.10
CA VAL A 73 6.88 8.61 -13.20
C VAL A 73 7.61 9.89 -12.78
N SER A 74 7.17 10.50 -11.69
CA SER A 74 7.83 11.68 -11.15
C SER A 74 7.65 11.78 -9.64
N LEU A 75 8.71 12.19 -8.96
CA LEU A 75 8.72 12.58 -7.56
C LEU A 75 9.18 14.03 -7.47
N ARG A 76 8.36 14.87 -6.82
CA ARG A 76 8.70 16.27 -6.55
C ARG A 76 8.66 16.53 -5.05
N ILE A 77 9.73 17.12 -4.54
CA ILE A 77 9.78 17.68 -3.19
C ILE A 77 9.62 19.20 -3.34
N PRO A 78 8.47 19.79 -2.95
CA PRO A 78 8.32 21.24 -2.95
C PRO A 78 9.35 21.88 -2.01
N ASN A 79 9.82 23.08 -2.37
CA ASN A 79 10.74 23.86 -1.52
C ASN A 79 10.19 23.93 -0.08
N GLY A 80 10.98 23.42 0.87
CA GLY A 80 10.63 23.31 2.27
C GLY A 80 11.89 23.19 3.13
N ARG A 81 11.87 22.32 4.16
CA ARG A 81 13.09 21.96 4.90
C ARG A 81 13.99 20.99 4.15
N GLU A 82 13.39 20.18 3.27
CA GLU A 82 14.10 19.33 2.33
C GLU A 82 14.59 20.16 1.14
N MET A 83 15.71 19.74 0.54
CA MET A 83 16.15 20.32 -0.73
C MET A 83 15.12 20.01 -1.81
N ALA A 84 14.70 21.03 -2.56
CA ALA A 84 13.83 20.79 -3.70
C ALA A 84 14.51 19.84 -4.70
N LEU A 85 13.75 18.83 -5.07
CA LEU A 85 14.19 17.77 -5.96
C LEU A 85 13.04 17.43 -6.90
N HIS A 86 13.39 17.18 -8.16
CA HIS A 86 12.47 16.66 -9.16
C HIS A 86 13.16 15.51 -9.88
N VAL A 87 12.60 14.31 -9.74
CA VAL A 87 13.18 13.07 -10.27
C VAL A 87 12.15 12.38 -11.14
N ASN A 88 12.58 11.91 -12.31
CA ASN A 88 11.73 11.14 -13.23
C ASN A 88 12.21 9.71 -13.46
N ASP A 89 13.39 9.34 -12.94
CA ASP A 89 13.92 7.98 -13.04
C ASP A 89 13.32 7.10 -11.94
N PRO A 90 12.60 6.01 -12.27
CA PRO A 90 11.99 5.10 -11.30
C PRO A 90 12.96 4.59 -10.22
N LEU A 91 14.22 4.31 -10.58
CA LEU A 91 15.22 3.85 -9.62
C LEU A 91 15.52 4.94 -8.58
N VAL A 92 15.83 6.15 -9.06
CA VAL A 92 16.16 7.29 -8.20
C VAL A 92 14.95 7.73 -7.37
N ILE A 93 13.72 7.56 -7.88
CA ILE A 93 12.49 7.77 -7.10
C ILE A 93 12.47 6.83 -5.90
N VAL A 94 12.67 5.52 -6.10
CA VAL A 94 12.68 4.52 -5.03
C VAL A 94 13.80 4.79 -4.03
N GLU A 95 15.01 5.10 -4.49
CA GLU A 95 16.14 5.45 -3.61
C GLU A 95 15.87 6.70 -2.77
N THR A 96 15.29 7.74 -3.39
CA THR A 96 14.92 8.97 -2.69
C THR A 96 13.85 8.71 -1.63
N LEU A 97 12.82 7.93 -1.97
CA LEU A 97 11.77 7.56 -1.02
C LEU A 97 12.31 6.65 0.10
N ASN A 98 13.25 5.77 -0.20
CA ASN A 98 13.94 4.96 0.81
C ASN A 98 14.72 5.86 1.78
N LYS A 99 15.43 6.87 1.28
CA LYS A 99 16.18 7.82 2.12
C LYS A 99 15.26 8.64 3.01
N LEU A 100 14.20 9.24 2.44
CA LEU A 100 13.24 10.04 3.20
C LEU A 100 12.44 9.19 4.19
N GLY A 101 11.92 8.04 3.75
CA GLY A 101 11.21 7.10 4.62
C GLY A 101 12.10 6.57 5.74
N SER A 102 13.38 6.34 5.47
CA SER A 102 14.38 5.99 6.48
C SER A 102 14.57 7.07 7.53
N GLN A 103 14.72 8.34 7.13
CA GLN A 103 14.88 9.47 8.05
C GLN A 103 13.70 9.61 9.01
N HIS A 104 12.49 9.32 8.52
CA HIS A 104 11.26 9.37 9.29
C HIS A 104 10.92 8.07 10.03
N GLY A 105 11.64 6.96 9.82
CA GLY A 105 11.34 5.68 10.47
C GLY A 105 10.11 4.95 9.91
N ILE A 106 9.79 5.15 8.63
CA ILE A 106 8.59 4.65 7.96
C ILE A 106 8.84 3.25 7.37
N GLY A 107 7.80 2.41 7.39
CA GLY A 107 7.79 1.10 6.71
C GLY A 107 8.36 -0.05 7.53
N ARG A 108 8.42 0.10 8.87
CA ARG A 108 8.73 -1.00 9.79
C ARG A 108 7.48 -1.84 10.04
N ILE A 109 7.59 -3.15 9.86
CA ILE A 109 6.50 -4.08 10.14
C ILE A 109 7.07 -5.30 10.89
N ASP A 110 6.37 -5.75 11.93
CA ASP A 110 6.62 -7.00 12.66
C ASP A 110 5.38 -7.87 12.48
N ILE A 111 5.52 -8.99 11.76
CA ILE A 111 4.41 -9.89 11.43
C ILE A 111 4.72 -11.33 11.77
N VAL A 112 3.66 -12.08 12.06
CA VAL A 112 3.67 -13.53 12.09
C VAL A 112 2.96 -14.02 10.83
N GLU A 113 3.72 -14.63 9.92
CA GLU A 113 3.23 -15.02 8.60
C GLU A 113 3.00 -16.54 8.47
N ASN A 114 2.18 -16.91 7.47
CA ASN A 114 1.89 -18.30 7.13
C ASN A 114 2.71 -18.72 5.92
N ARG A 115 3.69 -19.60 6.11
CA ARG A 115 4.48 -20.11 5.00
C ARG A 115 3.64 -21.02 4.09
N PHE A 116 3.89 -20.96 2.78
CA PHE A 116 3.14 -21.70 1.76
C PHE A 116 3.10 -23.21 2.00
N LEU A 117 4.17 -23.78 2.58
CA LEU A 117 4.25 -25.21 2.96
C LEU A 117 3.20 -25.63 4.02
N GLY A 118 2.30 -24.74 4.44
CA GLY A 118 1.27 -25.03 5.44
C GLY A 118 1.81 -25.14 6.87
N LEU A 119 3.08 -24.77 7.08
CA LEU A 119 3.71 -24.75 8.38
C LEU A 119 3.17 -23.56 9.20
N LYS A 120 2.05 -23.81 9.88
CA LYS A 120 1.76 -23.29 11.22
C LYS A 120 1.91 -24.47 12.16
N MET A 121 3.13 -24.87 12.51
CA MET A 121 3.32 -26.10 13.28
C MET A 121 2.85 -25.94 14.73
N ARG A 122 1.64 -26.46 14.99
CA ARG A 122 1.08 -26.76 16.32
C ARG A 122 1.70 -28.06 16.89
N LEU A 123 3.02 -28.14 16.81
CA LEU A 123 3.89 -29.08 17.51
C LEU A 123 5.22 -28.33 17.60
N ASN A 124 5.32 -27.48 18.63
CA ASN A 124 6.43 -26.60 18.96
C ASN A 124 6.72 -25.45 17.96
N HIS A 125 6.24 -24.24 18.29
CA HIS A 125 6.94 -22.96 18.06
C HIS A 125 7.56 -22.65 16.67
N LEU A 126 6.84 -22.81 15.56
CA LEU A 126 7.32 -22.31 14.26
C LEU A 126 6.20 -21.65 13.45
N ALA A 127 5.74 -20.50 13.93
CA ALA A 127 5.26 -19.47 13.02
C ALA A 127 6.47 -18.59 12.69
N SER A 128 6.72 -18.32 11.41
CA SER A 128 7.84 -17.45 11.03
C SER A 128 7.44 -16.03 11.39
N ARG A 129 8.00 -15.53 12.49
CA ARG A 129 7.97 -14.10 12.78
C ARG A 129 9.07 -13.45 11.95
N GLY A 130 8.68 -12.48 11.14
CA GLY A 130 9.57 -11.72 10.30
C GLY A 130 9.44 -10.24 10.60
N LEU A 131 10.58 -9.56 10.72
CA LEU A 131 10.63 -8.10 10.75
C LEU A 131 11.04 -7.59 9.38
N TYR A 132 10.34 -6.57 8.90
CA TYR A 132 10.51 -6.03 7.56
C TYR A 132 10.65 -4.51 7.59
N GLU A 133 11.50 -3.97 6.71
CA GLU A 133 11.67 -2.55 6.45
C GLU A 133 11.41 -2.26 4.98
N THR A 134 10.31 -1.56 4.67
CA THR A 134 9.89 -1.22 3.30
C THR A 134 9.55 0.28 3.15
N PRO A 135 10.49 1.20 3.37
CA PRO A 135 10.18 2.64 3.40
C PRO A 135 9.58 3.15 2.09
N ALA A 136 10.24 2.94 0.93
CA ALA A 136 9.68 3.36 -0.35
C ALA A 136 8.42 2.59 -0.73
N GLY A 137 8.42 1.26 -0.50
CA GLY A 137 7.28 0.40 -0.81
C GLY A 137 6.01 0.82 -0.07
N THR A 138 6.13 1.15 1.21
CA THR A 138 5.01 1.63 2.04
C THR A 138 4.46 2.95 1.52
N VAL A 139 5.33 3.92 1.22
CA VAL A 139 4.93 5.24 0.71
C VAL A 139 4.24 5.12 -0.66
N LEU A 140 4.82 4.35 -1.57
CA LEU A 140 4.28 4.13 -2.91
C LEU A 140 2.95 3.38 -2.86
N HIS A 141 2.84 2.35 -2.02
CA HIS A 141 1.62 1.56 -1.90
C HIS A 141 0.44 2.42 -1.47
N VAL A 142 0.60 3.22 -0.40
CA VAL A 142 -0.50 4.03 0.09
C VAL A 142 -0.85 5.15 -0.90
N ALA A 143 0.15 5.80 -1.50
CA ALA A 143 -0.09 6.83 -2.51
C ALA A 143 -0.82 6.26 -3.75
N HIS A 144 -0.45 5.05 -4.20
CA HIS A 144 -1.07 4.42 -5.35
C HIS A 144 -2.52 4.00 -5.07
N VAL A 145 -2.79 3.32 -3.95
CA VAL A 145 -4.15 2.95 -3.52
C VAL A 145 -5.05 4.18 -3.37
N ASP A 146 -4.49 5.28 -2.86
CA ASP A 146 -5.19 6.55 -2.72
C ASP A 146 -5.60 7.15 -4.07
N LEU A 147 -4.72 7.08 -5.07
CA LEU A 147 -5.02 7.52 -6.43
C LEU A 147 -6.05 6.61 -7.10
N GLU A 148 -5.93 5.28 -6.95
CA GLU A 148 -6.90 4.32 -7.47
C GLU A 148 -8.31 4.59 -6.97
N ALA A 149 -8.48 4.86 -5.68
CA ALA A 149 -9.78 5.20 -5.10
C ALA A 149 -10.38 6.50 -5.69
N PHE A 150 -9.55 7.37 -6.27
CA PHE A 150 -9.96 8.64 -6.86
C PHE A 150 -10.28 8.53 -8.36
N THR A 151 -9.70 7.55 -9.07
CA THR A 151 -9.82 7.40 -10.53
C THR A 151 -10.57 6.16 -10.97
N LEU A 152 -10.85 5.20 -10.08
CA LEU A 152 -11.55 3.97 -10.39
C LEU A 152 -13.01 3.99 -9.91
N ASP A 153 -13.87 3.37 -10.71
CA ASP A 153 -15.24 3.11 -10.31
C ASP A 153 -15.29 2.20 -9.08
N ARG A 154 -16.33 2.38 -8.26
CA ARG A 154 -16.50 1.68 -6.99
C ARG A 154 -16.54 0.17 -7.16
N GLU A 155 -17.23 -0.36 -8.16
CA GLU A 155 -17.34 -1.81 -8.36
C GLU A 155 -16.07 -2.38 -9.00
N VAL A 156 -15.44 -1.63 -9.90
CA VAL A 156 -14.12 -1.99 -10.45
C VAL A 156 -13.08 -2.11 -9.33
N LEU A 157 -13.04 -1.15 -8.40
CA LEU A 157 -12.12 -1.16 -7.26
C LEU A 157 -12.32 -2.39 -6.37
N ARG A 158 -13.56 -2.83 -6.16
CA ARG A 158 -13.88 -4.04 -5.37
C ARG A 158 -13.36 -5.31 -6.03
N VAL A 159 -13.57 -5.47 -7.33
CA VAL A 159 -13.06 -6.62 -8.09
C VAL A 159 -11.55 -6.60 -8.15
N LYS A 160 -10.95 -5.42 -8.41
CA LYS A 160 -9.50 -5.23 -8.42
C LYS A 160 -8.87 -5.62 -7.09
N LYS A 161 -9.47 -5.26 -5.96
CA LYS A 161 -8.96 -5.61 -4.63
C LYS A 161 -8.86 -7.13 -4.45
N TYR A 162 -9.89 -7.87 -4.86
CA TYR A 162 -9.85 -9.33 -4.83
C TYR A 162 -8.72 -9.91 -5.70
N LEU A 163 -8.54 -9.38 -6.90
CA LEU A 163 -7.46 -9.81 -7.81
C LEU A 163 -6.07 -9.43 -7.29
N GLN A 164 -5.93 -8.28 -6.63
CA GLN A 164 -4.70 -7.84 -5.98
C GLN A 164 -4.31 -8.82 -4.87
N ASP A 165 -5.26 -9.23 -4.02
CA ASP A 165 -5.00 -10.20 -2.96
C ASP A 165 -4.55 -11.55 -3.55
N LYS A 166 -5.16 -11.98 -4.67
CA LYS A 166 -4.73 -13.19 -5.39
C LYS A 166 -3.35 -13.07 -6.01
N MET A 167 -3.03 -11.91 -6.59
CA MET A 167 -1.67 -11.64 -7.08
C MET A 167 -0.64 -11.76 -5.94
N ALA A 168 -0.95 -11.23 -4.75
CA ALA A 168 -0.07 -11.36 -3.59
C ALA A 168 0.12 -12.83 -3.17
N ASP A 169 -0.95 -13.64 -3.14
CA ASP A 169 -0.88 -15.08 -2.88
C ASP A 169 0.07 -15.77 -3.88
N PHE A 170 -0.09 -15.51 -5.18
CA PHE A 170 0.74 -16.13 -6.22
C PHE A 170 2.20 -15.74 -6.11
N VAL A 171 2.50 -14.47 -5.83
CA VAL A 171 3.88 -13.99 -5.64
C VAL A 171 4.51 -14.66 -4.42
N TYR A 172 3.81 -14.68 -3.29
CA TYR A 172 4.31 -15.27 -2.05
C TYR A 172 4.57 -16.78 -2.20
N ASN A 173 3.69 -17.48 -2.93
CA ASN A 173 3.80 -18.92 -3.15
C ASN A 173 4.77 -19.29 -4.29
N GLY A 174 5.42 -18.32 -4.96
CA GLY A 174 6.38 -18.56 -6.03
C GLY A 174 5.76 -18.87 -7.41
N PHE A 175 4.47 -18.62 -7.61
CA PHE A 175 3.74 -18.89 -8.85
C PHE A 175 3.75 -17.71 -9.83
N TRP A 176 4.85 -16.94 -9.91
CA TRP A 176 4.96 -15.77 -10.79
C TRP A 176 4.69 -16.08 -12.28
N PHE A 177 5.17 -17.24 -12.75
CA PHE A 177 5.07 -17.66 -14.16
C PHE A 177 3.88 -18.57 -14.46
N SER A 178 2.94 -18.68 -13.52
CA SER A 178 1.73 -19.48 -13.69
C SER A 178 0.71 -18.82 -14.64
N LEU A 179 -0.22 -19.62 -15.17
CA LEU A 179 -1.26 -19.12 -16.11
C LEU A 179 -2.26 -18.21 -15.39
N ASP A 180 -2.65 -18.57 -14.19
CA ASP A 180 -3.52 -17.81 -13.28
C ASP A 180 -2.88 -16.49 -12.86
N MET A 181 -1.57 -16.46 -12.57
CA MET A 181 -0.86 -15.21 -12.34
C MET A 181 -0.81 -14.32 -13.59
N SER A 182 -0.59 -14.91 -14.76
CA SER A 182 -0.56 -14.16 -16.02
C SER A 182 -1.92 -13.56 -16.37
N PHE A 183 -3.01 -14.31 -16.15
CA PHE A 183 -4.38 -13.80 -16.26
C PHE A 183 -4.65 -12.65 -15.28
N THR A 184 -4.31 -12.86 -14.00
CA THR A 184 -4.54 -11.87 -12.94
C THR A 184 -3.79 -10.57 -13.21
N ARG A 185 -2.52 -10.64 -13.62
CA ARG A 185 -1.73 -9.46 -14.02
C ARG A 185 -2.40 -8.71 -15.17
N LYS A 186 -2.94 -9.41 -16.16
CA LYS A 186 -3.59 -8.75 -17.30
C LYS A 186 -4.86 -8.02 -16.90
N CYS A 187 -5.65 -8.59 -15.98
CA CYS A 187 -6.82 -7.91 -15.42
C CYS A 187 -6.42 -6.68 -14.60
N LEU A 188 -5.34 -6.76 -13.81
CA LEU A 188 -4.83 -5.63 -13.05
C LEU A 188 -4.28 -4.53 -13.96
N GLU A 189 -3.56 -4.87 -15.03
CA GLU A 189 -3.11 -3.92 -16.05
C GLU A 189 -4.26 -3.09 -16.63
N LEU A 190 -5.39 -3.74 -16.97
CA LEU A 190 -6.59 -3.04 -17.45
C LEU A 190 -7.14 -2.04 -16.43
N SER A 191 -7.08 -2.37 -15.14
CA SER A 191 -7.53 -1.44 -14.10
C SER A 191 -6.66 -0.17 -14.01
N GLN A 192 -5.41 -0.22 -14.45
CA GLN A 192 -4.47 0.89 -14.33
C GLN A 192 -4.57 1.91 -15.48
N GLU A 193 -5.40 1.67 -16.51
CA GLU A 193 -5.50 2.55 -17.68
C GLU A 193 -5.99 3.97 -17.35
N SER A 194 -6.84 4.12 -16.33
CA SER A 194 -7.33 5.42 -15.88
C SER A 194 -6.54 6.04 -14.72
N VAL A 195 -5.59 5.29 -14.13
CA VAL A 195 -4.83 5.68 -12.92
C VAL A 195 -3.66 6.59 -13.32
N THR A 196 -3.98 7.84 -13.61
CA THR A 196 -3.00 8.90 -13.87
C THR A 196 -3.30 10.09 -12.95
N GLY A 197 -2.32 10.62 -12.24
CA GLY A 197 -2.52 11.74 -11.34
C GLY A 197 -1.38 11.95 -10.36
N THR A 198 -1.52 12.95 -9.49
CA THR A 198 -0.52 13.28 -8.47
C THR A 198 -1.15 13.15 -7.09
N VAL A 199 -0.43 12.52 -6.18
CA VAL A 199 -0.77 12.43 -4.76
C VAL A 199 0.27 13.16 -3.94
N THR A 200 -0.18 14.13 -3.14
CA THR A 200 0.65 14.85 -2.18
C THR A 200 0.59 14.15 -0.85
N VAL A 201 1.74 13.78 -0.31
CA VAL A 201 1.87 12.99 0.90
C VAL A 201 2.84 13.66 1.88
N GLN A 202 2.63 13.40 3.16
CA GLN A 202 3.42 13.90 4.26
C GLN A 202 4.03 12.74 5.03
N LEU A 203 5.33 12.81 5.27
CA LEU A 203 6.10 11.89 6.11
C LEU A 203 6.43 12.58 7.42
N PHE A 204 6.11 11.93 8.53
CA PHE A 204 6.45 12.43 9.85
C PHE A 204 6.52 11.31 10.88
N LYS A 205 7.70 11.09 11.48
CA LYS A 205 7.93 10.19 12.63
C LYS A 205 7.13 8.89 12.60
N GLY A 206 7.43 8.05 11.62
CA GLY A 206 6.84 6.72 11.42
C GLY A 206 5.45 6.74 10.78
N ASN A 207 4.87 7.92 10.63
CA ASN A 207 3.56 8.12 10.03
C ASN A 207 3.69 8.66 8.60
N PHE A 208 2.71 8.26 7.80
CA PHE A 208 2.49 8.69 6.43
C PHE A 208 1.04 9.18 6.33
N THR A 209 0.83 10.35 5.74
CA THR A 209 -0.51 10.93 5.58
C THR A 209 -0.67 11.50 4.18
N VAL A 210 -1.77 11.14 3.51
CA VAL A 210 -2.14 11.78 2.24
C VAL A 210 -2.75 13.15 2.53
N LEU A 211 -2.19 14.20 1.93
CA LEU A 211 -2.65 15.57 2.08
C LEU A 211 -3.60 16.00 0.96
N ALA A 212 -3.29 15.61 -0.29
CA ALA A 212 -4.07 16.02 -1.45
C ALA A 212 -3.91 15.02 -2.60
N ARG A 213 -4.85 15.05 -3.54
CA ARG A 213 -4.79 14.32 -4.80
C ARG A 213 -5.32 15.17 -5.94
N LYS A 214 -4.80 14.95 -7.14
CA LYS A 214 -5.31 15.54 -8.38
C LYS A 214 -5.15 14.56 -9.52
N SER A 215 -6.13 14.50 -10.41
CA SER A 215 -6.08 13.63 -11.58
C SER A 215 -6.87 14.28 -12.72
N PRO A 216 -6.38 14.22 -13.97
CA PRO A 216 -7.17 14.57 -15.14
C PRO A 216 -8.34 13.59 -15.38
N ASN A 217 -8.22 12.35 -14.89
CA ASN A 217 -9.20 11.28 -15.03
C ASN A 217 -10.01 11.06 -13.73
N SER A 218 -10.22 12.14 -12.96
CA SER A 218 -10.96 12.04 -11.71
C SER A 218 -12.42 11.68 -11.96
N LEU A 219 -12.94 10.71 -11.22
CA LEU A 219 -14.37 10.42 -11.15
C LEU A 219 -15.10 11.28 -10.10
N TYR A 220 -14.35 12.11 -9.36
CA TYR A 220 -14.90 12.97 -8.32
C TYR A 220 -15.56 14.20 -8.94
N ASN A 221 -16.88 14.28 -8.82
CA ASN A 221 -17.65 15.45 -9.23
C ASN A 221 -17.97 16.32 -8.01
N LYS A 222 -17.22 17.42 -7.85
CA LYS A 222 -17.35 18.36 -6.72
C LYS A 222 -18.75 18.95 -6.61
N ASP A 223 -19.41 19.23 -7.73
CA ASP A 223 -20.72 19.88 -7.74
C ASP A 223 -21.83 18.91 -7.31
N LEU A 224 -21.72 17.63 -7.70
CA LEU A 224 -22.70 16.60 -7.35
C LEU A 224 -22.65 16.22 -5.86
N VAL A 225 -21.47 16.23 -5.25
CA VAL A 225 -21.27 15.84 -3.84
C VAL A 225 -21.32 17.02 -2.87
N SER A 226 -21.42 18.24 -3.38
CA SER A 226 -21.47 19.45 -2.56
C SER A 226 -22.70 19.43 -1.65
N THR A 227 -22.51 19.84 -0.40
CA THR A 227 -23.63 20.06 0.54
C THR A 227 -24.10 21.51 0.52
N ASP A 228 -23.26 22.42 0.01
CA ASP A 228 -23.53 23.85 -0.06
C ASP A 228 -24.30 24.23 -1.34
N ILE A 229 -24.12 23.46 -2.42
CA ILE A 229 -24.76 23.69 -3.72
C ILE A 229 -25.71 22.51 -3.97
N ALA A 230 -26.97 22.80 -4.26
CA ALA A 230 -27.93 21.79 -4.70
C ALA A 230 -27.57 21.31 -6.12
N GLY A 231 -26.61 20.39 -6.23
CA GLY A 231 -26.11 19.88 -7.50
C GLY A 231 -26.68 18.50 -7.83
N GLY A 232 -27.40 18.40 -8.96
CA GLY A 232 -27.61 17.17 -9.76
C GLY A 232 -28.27 15.94 -9.12
N PHE A 233 -28.48 15.91 -7.80
CA PHE A 233 -28.95 14.75 -7.05
C PHE A 233 -30.16 15.10 -6.19
N SER A 234 -31.30 14.45 -6.45
CA SER A 234 -32.52 14.67 -5.67
C SER A 234 -32.43 13.94 -4.31
N PRO A 235 -32.69 14.63 -3.18
CA PRO A 235 -32.80 13.98 -1.89
C PRO A 235 -33.89 12.89 -1.82
N GLU A 236 -34.95 13.00 -2.63
CA GLU A 236 -36.08 12.07 -2.61
C GLU A 236 -35.68 10.66 -3.06
N ASP A 237 -34.80 10.56 -4.06
CA ASP A 237 -34.30 9.29 -4.62
C ASP A 237 -33.58 8.43 -3.56
N ARG A 238 -32.97 9.07 -2.55
CA ARG A 238 -32.31 8.37 -1.45
C ARG A 238 -33.27 7.48 -0.66
N THR A 239 -34.48 7.96 -0.43
CA THR A 239 -35.47 7.24 0.38
C THR A 239 -35.88 5.96 -0.33
N GLY A 240 -36.15 6.03 -1.64
CA GLY A 240 -36.44 4.86 -2.47
C GLY A 240 -35.27 3.87 -2.48
N PHE A 241 -34.05 4.36 -2.72
CA PHE A 241 -32.85 3.53 -2.73
C PHE A 241 -32.60 2.78 -1.41
N ILE A 242 -32.71 3.48 -0.27
CA ILE A 242 -32.55 2.87 1.06
C ILE A 242 -33.62 1.82 1.29
N ASN A 243 -34.88 2.14 0.98
CA ASN A 243 -35.99 1.22 1.20
C ASN A 243 -35.83 -0.08 0.41
N ILE A 244 -35.46 0.00 -0.87
CA ILE A 244 -35.25 -1.17 -1.73
C ILE A 244 -34.10 -2.04 -1.21
N ASN A 245 -32.95 -1.43 -0.89
CA ASN A 245 -31.80 -2.17 -0.34
C ASN A 245 -32.13 -2.82 1.02
N ALA A 246 -32.98 -2.19 1.83
CA ALA A 246 -33.37 -2.69 3.14
C ALA A 246 -34.34 -3.88 3.08
N ILE A 247 -35.07 -4.11 1.98
CA ILE A 247 -36.08 -5.19 1.89
C ILE A 247 -35.47 -6.55 2.27
N ARG A 248 -34.32 -6.89 1.68
CA ARG A 248 -33.62 -8.17 1.98
C ARG A 248 -33.25 -8.30 3.46
N LEU A 249 -32.81 -7.22 4.09
CA LEU A 249 -32.41 -7.21 5.50
C LEU A 249 -33.62 -7.31 6.43
N LYS A 250 -34.72 -6.62 6.10
CA LYS A 250 -35.99 -6.67 6.84
C LYS A 250 -36.58 -8.08 6.81
N GLU A 251 -36.58 -8.75 5.66
CA GLU A 251 -37.08 -10.12 5.55
C GLU A 251 -36.22 -11.12 6.33
N PHE A 252 -34.89 -10.96 6.30
CA PHE A 252 -33.99 -11.80 7.11
C PHE A 252 -34.25 -11.66 8.61
N ALA A 253 -34.44 -10.43 9.10
CA ALA A 253 -34.76 -10.18 10.50
C ALA A 253 -36.14 -10.73 10.89
N ARG A 254 -37.15 -10.58 10.03
CA ARG A 254 -38.49 -11.14 10.23
C ARG A 254 -38.44 -12.67 10.40
N LEU A 255 -37.68 -13.36 9.55
CA LEU A 255 -37.51 -14.82 9.63
C LEU A 255 -36.71 -15.27 10.85
N SER A 256 -35.77 -14.45 11.32
CA SER A 256 -34.94 -14.74 12.49
C SER A 256 -35.68 -14.54 13.81
N ASN A 257 -36.64 -13.60 13.87
CA ASN A 257 -37.51 -13.36 15.03
C ASN A 257 -38.70 -14.33 15.15
N LEU A 258 -38.86 -15.25 14.20
CA LEU A 258 -39.86 -16.32 14.22
C LEU A 258 -39.35 -17.62 14.88
N LYS A 259 -38.09 -17.64 15.33
CA LYS A 259 -37.50 -18.70 16.17
C LYS A 259 -37.51 -18.29 17.63
#